data_AF-A0A7K2NUR9-F1
#
_entry.id   AF-A0A7K2NUR9-F1
#
_cell.length_a   1.000
_cell.length_b   1.000
_cell.length_c   1.000
_cell.angle_alpha   90.00
_cell.angle_beta   90.00
_cell.angle_gamma   90.00
#
_symmetry.space_group_name_H-M   'P 1'
#
loop_
_entity.id
_entity.type
_entity.pdbx_description
1 polymer ?
#
loop_
_entity_poly.entity_id
_entity_poly.type
_entity_poly.pdbx_seq_one_letter_code
_entity_poly.pdbx_strand_id
1 'polypeptide(L)'
;VDNLLPLDELLDLVTRMVVVFGLSFELPLLLVMLNFTGVLTGKRMLGWWRAMIMGITLFAAIATPSTDPLTMIMLAGPIWVLYFAAVTVSLLNDRRKARREALEPDDDEASDLDLTPEDIGEVEPVTTARALPEQATKDRVNGYDDVT
;
A
#
# COMPACT_ATOMS: atom_id res chain seq x y z
N VAL A 1 3.68 -48.42 -26.83
CA VAL A 1 2.80 -47.40 -26.22
C VAL A 1 3.49 -46.09 -26.50
N ASP A 2 3.07 -45.40 -27.56
CA ASP A 2 3.74 -44.16 -27.96
C ASP A 2 3.40 -43.08 -26.94
N ASN A 3 4.44 -42.42 -26.44
CA ASN A 3 4.33 -41.39 -25.42
C ASN A 3 3.84 -40.12 -26.12
N LEU A 4 2.51 -39.92 -26.12
CA LEU A 4 1.85 -38.79 -26.82
C LEU A 4 2.15 -37.43 -26.20
N LEU A 5 2.74 -37.40 -24.99
CA LEU A 5 3.27 -36.21 -24.33
C LEU A 5 4.63 -36.58 -23.73
N PRO A 6 5.76 -36.17 -24.35
CA PRO A 6 7.07 -36.29 -23.75
C PRO A 6 7.05 -35.60 -22.37
N LEU A 7 7.51 -36.29 -21.33
CA LEU A 7 7.55 -35.71 -19.98
C LEU A 7 8.30 -34.37 -19.98
N ASP A 8 9.41 -34.29 -20.69
CA ASP A 8 10.23 -33.08 -20.77
C ASP A 8 9.44 -31.86 -21.26
N GLU A 9 8.53 -32.06 -22.22
CA GLU A 9 7.69 -31.01 -22.79
C GLU A 9 6.58 -30.57 -21.82
N LEU A 10 5.99 -31.51 -21.07
CA LEU A 10 5.05 -31.21 -20.00
C LEU A 10 5.71 -30.46 -18.84
N LEU A 11 6.91 -30.90 -18.43
CA LEU A 11 7.65 -30.30 -17.33
C LEU A 11 8.10 -28.87 -17.69
N ASP A 12 8.53 -28.64 -18.92
CA ASP A 12 8.85 -27.30 -19.43
C ASP A 12 7.61 -26.40 -19.44
N LEU A 13 6.48 -26.90 -19.97
CA LEU A 13 5.20 -26.17 -19.98
C LEU A 13 4.77 -25.75 -18.57
N VAL A 14 4.75 -26.69 -17.62
CA VAL A 14 4.34 -26.43 -16.23
C VAL A 14 5.30 -25.46 -15.55
N THR A 15 6.61 -25.64 -15.71
CA THR A 15 7.62 -24.75 -15.11
C THR A 15 7.46 -23.32 -15.64
N ARG A 16 7.31 -23.18 -16.97
CA ARG A 16 7.08 -21.88 -17.61
C ARG A 16 5.79 -21.22 -17.11
N MET A 17 4.70 -21.98 -17.02
CA MET A 17 3.43 -21.48 -16.48
C MET A 17 3.59 -20.97 -15.04
N VAL A 18 4.24 -21.75 -14.15
CA VAL A 18 4.44 -21.34 -12.75
C VAL A 18 5.27 -20.07 -12.65
N VAL A 19 6.37 -19.95 -13.41
CA VAL A 19 7.22 -18.76 -13.41
C VAL A 19 6.46 -17.52 -13.88
N VAL A 20 5.75 -17.63 -15.00
CA VAL A 20 4.96 -16.54 -15.60
C VAL A 20 3.84 -16.10 -14.65
N PHE A 21 3.17 -17.08 -14.03
CA PHE A 21 2.10 -16.83 -13.08
C PHE A 21 2.61 -16.12 -11.83
N GLY A 22 3.73 -16.60 -11.27
CA GLY A 22 4.42 -15.98 -10.13
C GLY A 22 4.81 -14.53 -10.41
N LEU A 23 5.43 -14.27 -11.57
CA LEU A 23 5.80 -12.92 -11.98
C LEU A 23 4.57 -12.02 -12.19
N SER A 24 3.48 -12.58 -12.71
CA SER A 24 2.25 -11.83 -12.95
C SER A 24 1.55 -11.41 -11.66
N PHE A 25 1.68 -12.17 -10.56
CA PHE A 25 1.14 -11.78 -9.25
C PHE A 25 1.82 -10.54 -8.66
N GLU A 26 3.07 -10.30 -9.02
CA GLU A 26 3.81 -9.12 -8.54
C GLU A 26 3.17 -7.83 -9.04
N LEU A 27 2.61 -7.83 -10.26
CA LEU A 27 2.01 -6.64 -10.85
C LEU A 27 0.76 -6.13 -10.09
N PRO A 28 -0.26 -6.95 -9.77
CA PRO A 28 -1.36 -6.57 -8.88
C PRO A 28 -0.88 -6.10 -7.50
N LEU A 29 0.12 -6.78 -6.92
CA LEU A 29 0.65 -6.41 -5.60
C LEU A 29 1.30 -5.02 -5.64
N LEU A 30 2.12 -4.75 -6.65
CA LEU A 30 2.76 -3.46 -6.87
C LEU A 30 1.73 -2.34 -7.07
N LEU A 31 0.64 -2.59 -7.81
CA LEU A 31 -0.44 -1.62 -7.99
C LEU A 31 -1.11 -1.25 -6.66
N VAL A 32 -1.37 -2.23 -5.79
CA VAL A 32 -1.94 -1.98 -4.47
C VAL A 32 -0.95 -1.21 -3.59
N MET A 33 0.32 -1.58 -3.59
CA MET A 33 1.37 -0.87 -2.84
C MET A 33 1.48 0.59 -3.30
N LEU A 34 1.45 0.83 -4.61
CA LEU A 34 1.50 2.18 -5.19
C LEU A 34 0.26 3.02 -4.87
N ASN A 35 -0.89 2.35 -4.65
CA ASN A 35 -2.08 3.01 -4.14
C ASN A 35 -1.95 3.39 -2.67
N PHE A 36 -1.36 2.52 -1.85
CA PHE A 36 -1.16 2.80 -0.43
C PHE A 36 -0.19 3.95 -0.19
N THR A 37 0.82 4.12 -1.05
CA THR A 37 1.72 5.28 -1.01
C THR A 37 1.09 6.57 -1.58
N GLY A 38 -0.12 6.49 -2.13
CA GLY A 38 -0.84 7.64 -2.70
C GLY A 38 -0.40 8.04 -4.11
N VAL A 39 0.54 7.33 -4.73
CA VAL A 39 1.05 7.64 -6.08
C VAL A 39 0.00 7.30 -7.16
N LEU A 40 -0.77 6.23 -6.95
CA LEU A 40 -1.77 5.75 -7.92
C LEU A 40 -3.15 5.61 -7.28
N THR A 41 -4.18 6.26 -7.85
CA THR A 41 -5.55 6.13 -7.34
C THR A 41 -6.28 4.94 -7.96
N GLY A 42 -7.19 4.32 -7.22
CA GLY A 42 -8.10 3.28 -7.70
C GLY A 42 -8.91 3.73 -8.92
N LYS A 43 -9.32 5.01 -8.97
CA LYS A 43 -10.02 5.59 -10.13
C LYS A 43 -9.16 5.59 -11.39
N ARG A 44 -7.87 5.90 -11.28
CA ARG A 44 -6.94 5.88 -12.43
C ARG A 44 -6.73 4.46 -12.93
N MET A 45 -6.55 3.51 -12.02
CA MET A 45 -6.46 2.10 -12.40
C MET A 45 -7.72 1.66 -13.14
N LEU A 46 -8.90 1.94 -12.59
CA LEU A 46 -10.16 1.60 -13.23
C LEU A 46 -10.34 2.31 -14.59
N GLY A 47 -9.83 3.53 -14.78
CA GLY A 47 -9.87 4.21 -16.08
C GLY A 47 -9.02 3.53 -17.16
N TRP A 48 -7.91 2.90 -16.77
CA TRP A 48 -6.95 2.25 -17.67
C TRP A 48 -7.10 0.72 -17.77
N TRP A 49 -8.20 0.18 -17.25
CA TRP A 49 -8.46 -1.26 -17.19
C TRP A 49 -8.32 -1.99 -18.53
N ARG A 50 -8.76 -1.36 -19.63
CA ARG A 50 -8.66 -1.93 -20.98
C ARG A 50 -7.20 -2.09 -21.42
N ALA A 51 -6.38 -1.07 -21.13
CA ALA A 51 -4.95 -1.12 -21.44
C ALA A 51 -4.26 -2.21 -20.62
N MET A 52 -4.65 -2.38 -19.36
CA MET A 52 -4.11 -3.44 -18.52
C MET A 52 -4.49 -4.83 -19.02
N ILE A 53 -5.76 -5.06 -19.37
CA ILE A 53 -6.20 -6.33 -19.96
C ILE A 53 -5.41 -6.63 -21.24
N MET A 54 -5.25 -5.65 -22.12
CA MET A 54 -4.45 -5.82 -23.34
C MET A 54 -2.98 -6.15 -23.03
N GLY A 55 -2.37 -5.48 -22.06
CA GLY A 55 -1.01 -5.75 -21.61
C GLY A 55 -0.84 -7.16 -21.02
N ILE A 56 -1.76 -7.58 -20.17
CA ILE A 56 -1.78 -8.93 -19.59
C ILE A 56 -1.98 -9.98 -20.69
N THR A 57 -2.86 -9.73 -21.65
CA THR A 57 -3.09 -10.65 -22.78
C THR A 57 -1.86 -10.76 -23.67
N LEU A 58 -1.17 -9.65 -23.94
CA LEU A 58 0.08 -9.64 -24.70
C LEU A 58 1.19 -10.39 -23.96
N PHE A 59 1.29 -10.18 -22.65
CA PHE A 59 2.22 -10.92 -21.81
C PHE A 59 1.93 -12.43 -21.83
N ALA A 60 0.65 -12.81 -21.73
CA ALA A 60 0.21 -14.19 -21.87
C ALA A 60 0.58 -14.78 -23.23
N ALA A 61 0.40 -14.02 -24.32
CA ALA A 61 0.78 -14.44 -25.68
C ALA A 61 2.26 -14.79 -25.80
N ILE A 62 3.13 -13.98 -25.19
CA ILE A 62 4.58 -14.19 -25.20
C ILE A 62 4.96 -15.39 -24.32
N ALA A 63 4.23 -15.59 -23.22
CA ALA A 63 4.45 -16.67 -22.27
C ALA A 63 3.96 -18.04 -22.77
N THR A 64 2.95 -18.10 -23.61
CA THR A 64 2.42 -19.36 -24.17
C THR A 64 3.13 -19.74 -25.48
N PRO A 65 3.67 -20.95 -25.63
CA PRO A 65 4.34 -21.38 -26.87
C PRO A 65 3.37 -21.64 -28.03
N SER A 66 2.14 -22.06 -27.73
CA SER A 66 1.13 -22.47 -28.72
C SER A 66 0.29 -21.31 -29.29
N THR A 67 0.36 -20.11 -28.68
CA THR A 67 -0.40 -18.91 -29.09
C THR A 67 -1.88 -19.16 -29.37
N ASP A 68 -2.47 -20.19 -28.75
CA ASP A 68 -3.86 -20.52 -28.95
C ASP A 68 -4.74 -19.70 -27.99
N PRO A 69 -5.88 -19.16 -28.45
CA PRO A 69 -6.70 -18.27 -27.62
C PRO A 69 -7.18 -18.90 -26.30
N LEU A 70 -7.36 -20.23 -26.27
CA LEU A 70 -7.85 -20.94 -25.10
C LEU A 70 -6.81 -20.95 -23.98
N THR A 71 -5.57 -21.39 -24.25
CA THR A 71 -4.50 -21.41 -23.24
C THR A 71 -4.10 -20.00 -22.83
N MET A 72 -4.13 -19.05 -23.76
CA MET A 72 -3.88 -17.64 -23.46
C MET A 72 -4.91 -17.08 -22.46
N ILE A 73 -6.20 -17.37 -22.65
CA ILE A 73 -7.25 -16.95 -21.70
C ILE A 73 -7.14 -17.72 -20.38
N MET A 74 -6.80 -19.02 -20.40
CA MET A 74 -6.56 -19.77 -19.17
C MET A 74 -5.44 -19.16 -18.31
N LEU A 75 -4.40 -18.63 -18.95
CA LEU A 75 -3.28 -17.97 -18.27
C LEU A 75 -3.61 -16.52 -17.88
N ALA A 76 -4.19 -15.73 -18.78
CA ALA A 76 -4.53 -14.32 -18.57
C ALA A 76 -5.70 -14.13 -17.61
N GLY A 77 -6.68 -15.04 -17.63
CA GLY A 77 -7.93 -14.95 -16.87
C GLY A 77 -7.72 -14.76 -15.37
N PRO A 78 -6.92 -15.60 -14.69
CA PRO A 78 -6.63 -15.38 -13.28
C PRO A 78 -5.91 -14.05 -13.02
N ILE A 79 -5.01 -13.62 -13.91
CA ILE A 79 -4.30 -12.34 -13.77
C ILE A 79 -5.27 -11.17 -13.91
N TRP A 80 -6.25 -11.23 -14.81
CA TRP A 80 -7.32 -10.23 -14.91
C TRP A 80 -8.12 -10.16 -13.61
N VAL A 81 -8.49 -11.31 -13.04
CA VAL A 81 -9.21 -11.38 -11.76
C VAL A 81 -8.42 -10.68 -10.66
N LEU A 82 -7.11 -10.96 -10.57
CA LEU A 82 -6.23 -10.35 -9.58
C LEU A 82 -6.09 -8.85 -9.78
N TYR A 83 -5.99 -8.38 -11.02
CA TYR A 83 -6.00 -6.97 -11.33
C TYR A 83 -7.29 -6.29 -10.85
N PHE A 84 -8.46 -6.86 -11.13
CA PHE A 84 -9.72 -6.30 -10.64
C PHE A 84 -9.86 -6.38 -9.12
N ALA A 85 -9.32 -7.41 -8.48
CA ALA A 85 -9.23 -7.50 -7.02
C ALA A 85 -8.37 -6.36 -6.46
N ALA A 86 -7.18 -6.11 -7.04
CA ALA A 86 -6.32 -5.00 -6.68
C ALA A 86 -7.02 -3.64 -6.84
N VAL A 87 -7.69 -3.41 -7.98
CA VAL A 87 -8.48 -2.19 -8.22
C VAL A 87 -9.56 -2.02 -7.16
N THR A 88 -10.26 -3.09 -6.80
CA THR A 88 -11.32 -3.05 -5.78
C THR A 88 -10.74 -2.69 -4.42
N VAL A 89 -9.65 -3.34 -4.00
CA VAL A 89 -8.95 -3.02 -2.74
C VAL A 89 -8.51 -1.56 -2.72
N SER A 90 -7.93 -1.07 -3.80
CA SER A 90 -7.49 0.32 -3.90
C SER A 90 -8.63 1.33 -3.90
N LEU A 91 -9.77 1.02 -4.54
CA LEU A 91 -10.97 1.87 -4.46
C LEU A 91 -11.54 1.94 -3.04
N LEU A 92 -11.51 0.83 -2.31
CA LEU A 92 -11.93 0.79 -0.90
C LEU A 92 -10.96 1.59 -0.02
N ASN A 93 -9.65 1.46 -0.26
CA ASN A 93 -8.63 2.23 0.43
C ASN A 93 -8.79 3.74 0.18
N ASP A 94 -8.93 4.16 -1.08
CA ASP A 94 -9.16 5.56 -1.45
C ASP A 94 -10.41 6.13 -0.77
N ARG A 95 -11.51 5.36 -0.74
CA ARG A 95 -12.76 5.75 -0.07
C ARG A 95 -12.60 5.89 1.44
N ARG A 96 -11.84 4.97 2.05
CA ARG A 96 -11.56 5.00 3.49
C ARG A 96 -10.69 6.21 3.85
N LYS A 97 -9.67 6.50 3.04
CA LYS A 97 -8.80 7.66 3.21
C LYS A 97 -9.58 8.96 3.08
N ALA A 98 -10.37 9.11 2.03
CA ALA A 98 -11.20 10.31 1.81
C ALA A 98 -12.22 10.56 2.94
N ARG A 99 -12.80 9.50 3.52
CA ARG A 99 -13.68 9.63 4.69
C ARG A 99 -12.92 10.08 5.94
N ARG A 100 -11.68 9.64 6.11
CA ARG A 100 -10.83 10.00 7.24
C ARG A 100 -10.38 11.45 7.16
N GLU A 101 -9.93 11.86 5.98
CA GLU A 101 -9.58 13.26 5.68
C GLU A 101 -10.80 14.19 5.83
N ALA A 102 -12.03 13.72 5.58
CA ALA A 102 -13.24 14.50 5.80
C ALA A 102 -13.69 14.60 7.27
N LEU A 103 -13.12 13.79 8.17
CA LEU A 103 -13.38 13.85 9.62
C LEU A 103 -12.25 14.54 10.39
N GLU A 104 -11.06 14.65 9.80
CA GLU A 104 -9.95 15.40 10.38
C GLU A 104 -10.25 16.90 10.23
N PRO A 105 -10.25 17.68 11.35
CA PRO A 105 -10.29 19.13 11.29
C PRO A 105 -9.12 19.65 10.46
N ASP A 106 -9.32 20.78 9.77
CA ASP A 106 -8.22 21.43 9.04
C ASP A 106 -7.09 21.81 10.01
N ASP A 107 -5.86 21.94 9.53
CA ASP A 107 -4.70 22.24 10.40
C ASP A 107 -4.87 23.57 11.17
N ASP A 108 -5.73 24.46 10.66
CA ASP A 108 -6.10 25.75 11.24
C ASP A 108 -7.36 25.71 12.13
N GLU A 109 -8.06 24.57 12.20
CA GLU A 109 -9.25 24.37 13.03
C GLU A 109 -8.92 23.54 14.29
N ALA A 110 -9.33 24.03 15.45
CA ALA A 110 -9.20 23.28 16.70
C ALA A 110 -10.12 22.05 16.67
N SER A 111 -9.58 20.88 17.04
CA SER A 111 -10.40 19.67 17.19
C SER A 111 -11.47 19.87 18.25
N ASP A 112 -12.71 19.46 17.94
CA ASP A 112 -13.80 19.42 18.92
C ASP A 112 -13.39 18.50 20.08
N LEU A 113 -13.28 19.06 21.28
CA LEU A 113 -12.97 18.31 22.49
C LEU A 113 -14.22 17.55 22.95
N ASP A 114 -14.04 16.27 23.27
CA ASP A 114 -15.09 15.50 23.92
C ASP A 114 -15.29 16.05 25.35
N LEU A 115 -16.40 16.74 25.56
CA LEU A 115 -16.77 17.32 26.85
C LEU A 115 -17.54 16.35 27.75
N THR A 116 -17.64 15.08 27.38
CA THR A 116 -18.22 14.07 28.28
C THR A 116 -17.35 13.99 29.56
N PRO A 117 -17.93 14.24 30.75
CA PRO A 117 -17.16 14.19 31.98
C PRO A 117 -16.68 12.76 32.23
N GLU A 118 -15.38 12.49 32.12
CA GLU A 118 -14.78 11.27 32.64
C GLU A 118 -14.72 11.31 34.17
N ASP A 119 -14.89 10.14 34.80
CA ASP A 119 -14.79 9.99 36.24
C ASP A 119 -13.34 10.23 36.68
N ILE A 120 -13.15 11.18 37.60
CA ILE A 120 -11.82 11.51 38.10
C ILE A 120 -11.42 10.36 39.05
N GLY A 121 -10.48 9.52 38.60
CA GLY A 121 -9.93 8.42 39.40
C GLY A 121 -9.30 8.89 40.72
N GLU A 122 -8.93 7.94 41.58
CA GLU A 122 -8.28 8.24 42.86
C GLU A 122 -7.04 9.13 42.67
N VAL A 123 -6.92 10.15 43.52
CA VAL A 123 -5.83 11.13 43.48
C VAL A 123 -4.51 10.42 43.72
N GLU A 124 -3.75 10.19 42.66
CA GLU A 124 -2.39 9.67 42.76
C GLU A 124 -1.48 10.79 43.28
N PRO A 125 -0.89 10.67 44.47
CA PRO A 125 -0.04 11.70 45.02
C PRO A 125 1.25 11.74 44.20
N VAL A 126 1.35 12.74 43.31
CA VAL A 126 2.59 13.04 42.60
C VAL A 126 3.62 13.46 43.65
N THR A 127 4.59 12.59 43.91
CA THR A 127 5.72 12.91 44.78
C THR A 127 6.50 14.03 44.11
N THR A 128 6.34 15.26 44.62
CA THR A 128 7.23 16.35 44.26
C THR A 128 8.63 15.96 44.71
N ALA A 129 9.49 15.66 43.74
CA ALA A 129 10.90 15.59 44.00
C ALA A 129 11.29 16.94 44.62
N ARG A 130 11.63 16.86 45.92
CA ARG A 130 12.28 17.85 46.77
C ARG A 130 12.86 19.01 45.96
N ALA A 131 12.40 20.23 46.29
CA ALA A 131 12.92 21.49 45.77
C ALA A 131 14.39 21.37 45.38
N LEU A 132 14.66 21.56 44.09
CA LEU A 132 16.02 21.64 43.56
C LEU A 132 16.81 22.60 44.46
N PRO A 133 17.96 22.21 45.01
CA PRO A 133 18.80 23.15 45.71
C PRO A 133 19.17 24.24 44.71
N GLU A 134 18.79 25.46 45.08
CA GLU A 134 19.45 26.72 44.76
C GLU A 134 20.14 26.74 43.39
N GLN A 135 19.53 27.47 42.45
CA GLN A 135 20.20 27.95 41.25
C GLN A 135 21.51 28.63 41.65
N ALA A 136 22.60 27.85 41.69
CA ALA A 136 23.94 28.34 41.77
C ALA A 136 24.15 29.17 40.52
N THR A 137 24.08 30.49 40.72
CA THR A 137 24.40 31.52 39.77
C THR A 137 25.63 31.10 38.96
N LYS A 138 25.43 30.76 37.69
CA LYS A 138 26.56 30.76 36.75
C LYS A 138 26.78 32.22 36.41
N ASP A 139 27.79 32.75 37.07
CA ASP A 139 28.54 33.95 36.74
C ASP A 139 28.35 34.34 35.26
N ARG A 140 27.58 35.42 35.05
CA ARG A 140 27.51 36.12 33.77
C ARG A 140 28.82 36.88 33.60
N VAL A 141 29.85 36.19 33.12
CA VAL A 141 31.12 36.83 32.73
C VAL A 141 31.07 37.06 31.23
N ASN A 142 30.96 38.35 30.87
CA ASN A 142 30.98 38.94 29.52
C ASN A 142 29.80 38.57 28.62
N GLY A 143 29.10 39.52 27.98
CA GLY A 143 29.55 40.83 27.52
C GLY A 143 29.21 40.88 26.03
N TYR A 144 28.45 41.89 25.63
CA TYR A 144 27.98 42.10 24.26
C TYR A 144 29.10 41.90 23.24
N ASP A 145 28.81 41.21 22.13
CA ASP A 145 29.46 41.52 20.85
C ASP A 145 28.59 41.09 19.66
N ASP A 146 28.71 41.90 18.61
CA ASP A 146 27.97 41.97 17.35
C ASP A 146 27.72 40.64 16.62
N VAL A 147 26.56 40.54 15.94
CA VAL A 147 26.53 40.51 14.46
C VAL A 147 25.11 40.79 13.95
N THR A 148 25.07 41.75 13.02
CA THR A 148 24.11 41.93 11.94
C THR A 148 23.77 40.65 11.19
#